data_AF-A0A1G5SCQ5-F1
#
_entry.id   AF-A0A1G5SCQ5-F1
#
_cell.length_a   1.000
_cell.length_b   1.000
_cell.length_c   1.000
_cell.angle_alpha   90.00
_cell.angle_beta   90.00
_cell.angle_gamma   90.00
#
_symmetry.space_group_name_H-M   'P 1'
#
loop_
_entity.id
_entity.type
_entity.pdbx_description
1 polymer ?
#
loop_
_entity_poly.entity_id
_entity_poly.type
_entity_poly.pdbx_seq_one_letter_code
_entity_poly.pdbx_strand_id
1 'polypeptide(L)' 'MALEYVIVTFPTQRLVYIDNVSSGHTNEKLRVDTGTHVFDLGEYANYEPRSQEVLIAETTVSDPIQIIFTKKLGA' A
#
# COMPACT_ATOMS: atom_id res chain seq x y z
N MET A 1 -14.69 11.33 8.85
CA MET A 1 -13.61 10.55 8.23
C MET A 1 -12.31 11.00 8.87
N ALA A 2 -11.58 10.08 9.49
CA ALA A 2 -10.28 10.36 10.09
C ALA A 2 -9.20 10.06 9.05
N LEU A 3 -8.13 10.85 9.06
CA LEU A 3 -6.99 10.70 8.18
C LEU A 3 -5.99 9.74 8.81
N GLU A 4 -5.63 8.70 8.09
CA GLU A 4 -4.72 7.64 8.53
C GLU A 4 -3.46 7.60 7.64
N TYR A 5 -2.44 6.87 8.09
CA TYR A 5 -1.13 6.77 7.46
C TYR A 5 -0.73 5.32 7.25
N VAL A 6 -0.22 5.03 6.05
CA VAL A 6 0.27 3.71 5.66
C VAL A 6 1.63 3.82 4.99
N ILE A 7 2.42 2.75 5.06
CA ILE A 7 3.64 2.57 4.26
C ILE A 7 3.53 1.25 3.51
N VAL A 8 3.45 1.34 2.19
CA VAL A 8 3.50 0.15 1.33
C VAL A 8 4.94 -0.19 1.02
N THR A 9 5.45 -1.31 1.50
CA THR A 9 6.84 -1.72 1.34
C THR A 9 7.00 -2.61 0.12
N PHE A 10 7.99 -2.30 -0.73
CA PHE A 10 8.40 -3.15 -1.84
C PHE A 10 9.90 -2.94 -2.14
N PRO A 11 10.66 -3.97 -2.60
CA PRO A 11 12.11 -3.85 -2.78
C PRO A 11 12.60 -2.81 -3.79
N THR A 12 11.70 -2.29 -4.64
CA THR A 12 11.99 -1.24 -5.63
C THR A 12 10.89 -0.19 -5.58
N GLN A 13 11.18 1.06 -5.94
CA GLN A 13 10.14 2.10 -5.97
C GLN A 13 9.09 1.81 -7.05
N ARG A 14 7.81 1.81 -6.67
CA ARG A 14 6.66 1.61 -7.56
C ARG A 14 5.51 2.52 -7.19
N LEU A 15 4.62 2.78 -8.15
CA LEU A 15 3.32 3.38 -7.87
C LEU A 15 2.48 2.42 -7.02
N VAL A 16 1.80 3.00 -6.04
CA VAL A 16 0.83 2.33 -5.17
C VAL A 16 -0.55 2.82 -5.57
N TYR A 17 -1.46 1.86 -5.73
CA TYR A 17 -2.87 2.10 -5.95
C TYR A 17 -3.64 1.72 -4.71
N ILE A 18 -4.52 2.62 -4.27
CA ILE A 18 -5.47 2.40 -3.18
C ILE A 18 -6.86 2.52 -3.81
N ASP A 19 -7.66 1.46 -3.75
CA ASP A 19 -8.98 1.36 -4.38
C ASP A 19 -8.98 1.73 -5.88
N ASN A 20 -7.95 1.29 -6.61
CA ASN A 20 -7.68 1.59 -8.02
C ASN A 20 -7.30 3.05 -8.33
N VAL A 21 -7.02 3.87 -7.32
CA VAL A 21 -6.54 5.25 -7.49
C VAL A 21 -5.06 5.34 -7.13
N SER A 22 -4.26 5.99 -7.96
CA SER A 22 -2.84 6.20 -7.68
C SER A 22 -2.66 7.14 -6.48
N SER A 23 -2.04 6.66 -5.40
CA SER A 23 -1.93 7.40 -4.14
C SER A 23 -0.50 7.82 -3.77
N GLY A 24 0.51 7.28 -4.47
CA GLY A 24 1.93 7.64 -4.26
C GLY A 24 2.86 6.49 -4.61
N HIS A 25 4.03 6.44 -3.97
CA HIS A 25 5.00 5.37 -4.18
C HIS A 25 5.21 4.47 -2.97
N THR A 26 5.70 3.26 -3.23
CA THR A 26 6.16 2.32 -2.20
C THR A 26 7.33 2.91 -1.42
N ASN A 27 7.43 2.54 -0.14
CA ASN A 27 8.42 3.01 0.84
C ASN A 27 8.26 4.50 1.23
N GLU A 28 7.18 5.15 0.80
CA GLU A 28 6.77 6.47 1.24
C GLU A 28 5.57 6.38 2.19
N LYS A 29 5.40 7.40 3.03
CA LYS A 29 4.20 7.53 3.87
C LYS A 29 3.04 8.06 3.03
N LEU A 30 2.02 7.23 2.86
CA LEU A 30 0.80 7.57 2.15
C LEU A 30 -0.31 7.91 3.13
N ARG A 31 -1.19 8.81 2.70
CA ARG A 31 -2.39 9.19 3.44
C ARG A 31 -3.57 8.44 2.86
N VAL A 32 -4.41 7.91 3.72
CA VAL A 32 -5.62 7.19 3.35
C VAL A 32 -6.69 7.49 4.37
N ASP A 33 -7.96 7.46 3.96
CA ASP A 33 -9.05 7.59 4.92
C ASP A 33 -9.10 6.35 5.82
N THR A 34 -9.70 6.49 7.01
CA THR A 34 -10.03 5.33 7.82
C THR A 34 -11.08 4.47 7.12
N GLY A 35 -10.85 3.16 7.09
CA GLY A 35 -11.73 2.21 6.41
C GLY A 35 -10.98 1.01 5.85
N THR A 36 -11.73 0.10 5.22
CA THR A 36 -11.14 -1.01 4.48
C THR A 36 -10.77 -0.53 3.08
N HIS A 37 -9.51 -0.75 2.71
CA HIS A 37 -8.95 -0.34 1.42
C HIS A 37 -8.23 -1.49 0.74
N VAL A 38 -8.26 -1.50 -0.59
CA VAL A 38 -7.53 -2.46 -1.41
C VAL A 38 -6.26 -1.81 -1.94
N PHE A 39 -5.12 -2.43 -1.66
CA PHE A 39 -3.79 -1.98 -2.06
C PHE A 39 -3.24 -2.87 -3.16
N ASP A 40 -2.64 -2.29 -4.19
CA ASP A 40 -1.87 -3.01 -5.22
C ASP A 40 -0.75 -2.14 -5.82
N LEU A 41 0.13 -2.75 -6.62
CA LEU A 41 1.27 -2.09 -7.26
C LEU A 41 1.10 -1.96 -8.79
N GLY A 42 -0.15 -2.00 -9.27
CA GLY A 42 -0.54 -1.85 -10.66
C GLY A 42 -0.35 -3.09 -11.54
N GLU A 43 -0.24 -2.87 -12.85
CA GLU A 43 -0.36 -3.92 -13.87
C GLU A 43 0.78 -4.94 -13.88
N TYR A 44 1.99 -4.52 -13.50
CA TYR A 44 3.17 -5.39 -13.58
C TYR A 44 3.14 -6.46 -12.47
N ALA A 45 2.54 -7.62 -12.75
CA ALA A 45 2.33 -8.75 -11.84
C ALA A 45 3.61 -9.54 -11.44
N ASN A 46 4.75 -8.85 -11.32
CA ASN A 46 6.02 -9.38 -10.80
C ASN A 46 6.15 -9.19 -9.27
N TYR A 47 5.02 -9.04 -8.57
CA TYR A 47 4.95 -8.90 -7.13
C TYR A 47 3.84 -9.78 -6.55
N GLU A 48 3.97 -10.13 -5.28
CA GLU A 48 2.98 -10.89 -4.53
C GLU A 48 2.76 -10.28 -3.13
N PRO A 49 1.53 -10.36 -2.59
CA PRO A 49 0.30 -10.77 -3.30
C PRO A 49 -0.10 -9.75 -4.39
N ARG A 50 -1.03 -10.10 -5.29
CA ARG A 50 -1.48 -9.18 -6.37
C ARG A 50 -2.20 -7.94 -5.81
N SER A 51 -2.94 -8.12 -4.74
CA SER A 51 -3.61 -7.07 -3.98
C SER A 51 -3.71 -7.48 -2.51
N GLN A 52 -3.89 -6.50 -1.62
CA GLN A 52 -4.15 -6.71 -0.19
C GLN A 52 -5.31 -5.84 0.24
N GLU A 53 -6.32 -6.46 0.85
CA GLU A 53 -7.41 -5.76 1.50
C GLU A 53 -7.07 -5.59 2.98
N VAL A 54 -6.99 -4.34 3.46
CA VAL A 54 -6.54 -4.03 4.82
C VAL A 54 -7.47 -2.99 5.44
N LEU A 55 -7.88 -3.25 6.68
CA LEU A 55 -8.58 -2.25 7.51
C LEU A 55 -7.57 -1.24 8.06
N ILE A 56 -7.73 0.02 7.67
CA ILE A 56 -6.91 1.13 8.14
C ILE A 56 -7.68 1.90 9.22
N ALA A 57 -7.19 1.81 10.45
CA ALA A 57 -7.72 2.53 11.59
C ALA A 57 -6.62 2.70 12.65
N GLU A 58 -6.76 3.71 13.50
CA GLU A 58 -5.93 3.93 14.69
C GLU A 58 -4.43 4.11 14.40
N THR A 59 -4.08 4.70 13.27
CA THR A 59 -2.69 4.97 12.88
C THR A 59 -2.29 6.40 13.22
N THR A 60 -0.97 6.66 13.25
CA THR A 60 -0.44 8.01 13.40
C THR A 60 0.68 8.29 12.41
N VAL A 61 1.07 9.55 12.25
CA VAL A 61 2.21 9.93 11.38
C VAL A 61 3.51 9.22 11.77
N SER A 62 3.66 8.93 13.06
CA SER A 62 4.81 8.23 13.68
C SER A 62 4.66 6.72 13.65
N ASP A 63 3.44 6.20 13.55
CA ASP A 63 3.13 4.77 13.58
C ASP A 63 2.11 4.43 12.47
N PRO A 64 2.57 4.37 11.20
CA PRO A 64 1.73 4.01 10.07
C PRO A 64 1.57 2.49 9.94
N ILE A 65 0.44 2.02 9.42
CA ILE A 65 0.27 0.61 9.07
C ILE A 65 1.22 0.23 7.93
N GLN A 66 1.95 -0.85 8.10
CA GLN A 66 2.86 -1.37 7.08
C GLN A 66 2.18 -2.45 6.24
N ILE A 67 2.21 -2.28 4.92
CA ILE A 67 1.63 -3.23 3.95
C ILE A 67 2.77 -3.75 3.09
N ILE A 68 3.02 -5.06 3.11
CA ILE A 68 4.25 -5.63 2.55
C ILE A 68 3.93 -6.38 1.26
N PHE A 69 4.60 -5.99 0.18
CA PHE A 69 4.64 -6.75 -1.06
C PHE A 69 6.06 -7.28 -1.31
N THR A 70 6.16 -8.45 -1.91
CA THR A 70 7.44 -9.09 -2.25
C THR A 70 7.56 -9.30 -3.75
N LYS A 71 8.79 -9.35 -4.27
CA LYS A 71 8.99 -9.67 -5.69
C LYS A 71 8.59 -11.13 -5.93
N LYS A 72 7.83 -11.36 -6.99
CA LYS A 72 7.57 -12.71 -7.48
C LYS A 72 8.85 -13.25 -8.11
N LEU A 73 9.35 -14.38 -7.63
CA LEU A 73 10.50 -15.05 -8.24
C LEU A 73 10.06 -15.69 -9.57
N GLY A 74 10.70 -15.30 -10.68
CA GLY A 74 10.45 -15.86 -12.01
C GLY A 74 9.66 -14.98 -12.99
N ALA A 75 9.56 -13.67 -12.74
CA ALA A 75 9.04 -12.67 -13.68
C ALA A 75 10.16 -11.96 -14.46
#